data_AF-A0AAD5BY70-F1
#
_entry.id   AF-A0AAD5BY70-F1
#
_cell.length_a   1.000
_cell.length_b   1.000
_cell.length_c   1.000
_cell.angle_alpha   90.00
_cell.angle_beta   90.00
_cell.angle_gamma   90.00
#
_symmetry.space_group_name_H-M   'P 1'
#
loop_
_entity.id
_entity.type
_entity.pdbx_description
1 polymer ?
#
loop_
_entity_poly.entity_id
_entity_poly.type
_entity_poly.pdbx_seq_one_letter_code
_entity_poly.pdbx_strand_id
1 'polypeptide(L)'
;MEKYKNYDFGRCPRVYCCGQPCLPVGQSDIPRSSTVKIYCPKCEDIYYPRSKYQGNIDGAYFGTTFPHLFLMTYGHMKPQKATQSYIPRVFGYKLHKP
;
A
#
# COMPACT_ATOMS: atom_id res chain seq x y z
N MET A 1 -7.69 12.25 -8.38
CA MET A 1 -6.69 11.49 -9.17
C MET A 1 -5.29 12.13 -9.09
N GLU A 2 -5.19 13.45 -9.16
CA GLU A 2 -3.91 14.18 -9.09
C GLU A 2 -3.06 13.84 -7.87
N LYS A 3 -3.64 13.82 -6.66
CA LYS A 3 -2.95 13.42 -5.42
C LYS A 3 -2.29 12.03 -5.48
N TYR A 4 -2.93 11.07 -6.18
CA TYR A 4 -2.38 9.73 -6.38
C TYR A 4 -1.19 9.75 -7.34
N LYS A 5 -1.29 10.52 -8.43
CA LYS A 5 -0.20 10.70 -9.41
C LYS A 5 1.00 11.45 -8.81
N ASN A 6 0.75 12.38 -7.89
CA ASN A 6 1.76 13.19 -7.22
C ASN A 6 2.38 12.51 -5.98
N TYR A 7 2.00 11.27 -5.67
CA TYR A 7 2.51 10.50 -4.52
C TYR A 7 2.14 11.08 -3.14
N ASP A 8 1.10 11.91 -3.04
CA ASP A 8 0.70 12.60 -1.80
C ASP A 8 0.32 11.62 -0.67
N PHE A 9 -0.22 10.46 -1.04
CA PHE A 9 -0.62 9.41 -0.11
C PHE A 9 0.55 8.48 0.27
N GLY A 10 1.74 8.71 -0.28
CA GLY A 10 2.93 7.93 -0.02
C GLY A 10 3.18 6.82 -1.03
N ARG A 11 4.24 6.07 -0.75
CA ARG A 11 4.81 5.03 -1.61
C ARG A 11 4.91 3.71 -0.86
N CYS A 12 4.81 2.61 -1.60
CA CYS A 12 4.93 1.28 -1.03
C CYS A 12 6.32 1.09 -0.39
N PRO A 13 6.40 0.55 0.83
CA PRO A 13 7.69 0.30 1.48
C PRO A 13 8.43 -0.93 0.93
N ARG A 14 7.76 -1.84 0.21
CA ARG A 14 8.43 -3.01 -0.38
C ARG A 14 9.39 -2.57 -1.49
N VAL A 15 10.64 -3.02 -1.39
CA VAL A 15 11.70 -2.71 -2.36
C VAL A 15 11.29 -3.07 -3.80
N TYR A 16 10.75 -4.28 -4.01
CA TYR A 16 10.32 -4.74 -5.33
C TYR A 16 9.02 -4.10 -5.86
N CYS A 17 8.37 -3.24 -5.06
CA CYS A 17 7.31 -2.37 -5.57
C CYS A 17 7.87 -1.10 -6.23
N CYS A 18 9.17 -0.84 -6.16
CA CYS A 18 9.85 0.28 -6.81
C CYS A 18 9.21 1.65 -6.50
N GLY A 19 8.75 1.85 -5.27
CA GLY A 19 8.13 3.10 -4.86
C GLY A 19 6.73 3.37 -5.45
N GLN A 20 5.99 2.31 -5.82
CA GLN A 20 4.60 2.39 -6.30
C GLN A 20 3.75 3.40 -5.47
N PRO A 21 3.07 4.37 -6.12
CA PRO A 21 2.08 5.22 -5.45
C PRO A 21 0.98 4.40 -4.77
N CYS A 22 0.64 4.77 -3.55
CA CYS A 22 -0.37 4.09 -2.73
C CYS A 22 -1.66 4.93 -2.60
N LEU A 23 -2.72 4.31 -2.08
CA LEU A 23 -4.00 4.95 -1.78
C LEU A 23 -4.29 4.84 -0.29
N PRO A 24 -4.91 5.83 0.36
CA PRO A 24 -5.31 5.72 1.75
C PRO A 24 -6.43 4.68 1.91
N VAL A 25 -6.45 3.98 3.03
CA VAL A 25 -7.46 2.95 3.34
C VAL A 25 -7.69 2.87 4.84
N GLY A 26 -8.95 2.69 5.25
CA GLY A 26 -9.32 2.29 6.61
C GLY A 26 -9.41 0.77 6.72
N GLN A 27 -9.06 0.19 7.87
CA GLN A 27 -9.31 -1.23 8.13
C GLN A 27 -10.70 -1.49 8.73
N SER A 28 -11.42 -0.42 9.06
CA SER A 28 -12.77 -0.44 9.63
C SER A 28 -13.49 0.85 9.22
N ASP A 29 -14.80 0.74 8.98
CA ASP A 29 -15.68 1.90 8.77
C ASP A 29 -16.23 2.45 10.11
N ILE A 30 -15.88 1.81 11.23
CA ILE A 30 -16.24 2.26 12.59
C ILE A 30 -15.20 3.29 13.07
N PRO A 31 -15.61 4.52 13.45
CA PRO A 31 -14.69 5.53 13.97
C PRO A 31 -13.91 5.04 15.20
N ARG A 32 -12.68 5.55 15.35
CA ARG A 32 -11.73 5.27 16.43
C ARG A 32 -11.27 3.83 16.55
N SER A 33 -11.61 2.97 15.58
CA SER A 33 -11.18 1.57 15.54
C SER A 33 -9.73 1.41 15.12
N SER A 34 -9.28 2.15 14.10
CA SER A 34 -7.91 2.09 13.59
C SER A 34 -7.53 3.37 12.86
N THR A 35 -6.23 3.68 12.83
CA THR A 35 -5.72 4.80 12.04
C THR A 35 -5.57 4.42 10.57
N VAL A 36 -5.60 5.43 9.69
CA VAL A 36 -5.44 5.28 8.25
C VAL A 36 -4.17 4.51 7.91
N LYS A 37 -4.32 3.61 6.95
CA LYS A 37 -3.24 2.86 6.32
C LYS A 37 -3.10 3.28 4.86
N ILE A 38 -2.06 2.78 4.21
CA ILE A 38 -1.87 2.94 2.77
C ILE A 38 -1.94 1.57 2.10
N TYR A 39 -2.76 1.47 1.06
CA TYR A 39 -2.88 0.30 0.21
C TYR A 39 -1.97 0.44 -1.01
N CYS A 40 -1.13 -0.57 -1.26
CA CYS A 40 -0.30 -0.63 -2.46
C CYS A 40 -0.98 -1.47 -3.56
N PRO A 41 -1.32 -0.90 -4.72
CA PRO A 41 -1.97 -1.63 -5.80
C PRO A 41 -1.04 -2.62 -6.54
N LYS A 42 0.28 -2.57 -6.31
CA LYS A 42 1.26 -3.46 -6.98
C LYS A 42 1.52 -4.77 -6.23
N CYS A 43 1.54 -4.73 -4.90
CA CYS A 43 1.66 -5.92 -4.06
C CYS A 43 0.36 -6.31 -3.37
N GLU A 44 -0.71 -5.54 -3.56
CA GLU A 44 -2.06 -5.83 -3.07
C GLU A 44 -2.10 -5.98 -1.53
N ASP A 45 -1.38 -5.10 -0.83
CA ASP A 45 -1.12 -5.20 0.61
C ASP A 45 -1.17 -3.81 1.28
N ILE A 46 -1.38 -3.80 2.61
CA ILE A 46 -1.65 -2.61 3.43
C ILE A 46 -0.47 -2.32 4.35
N TYR A 47 -0.10 -1.04 4.47
CA TYR A 47 1.04 -0.59 5.26
C TYR A 47 0.71 0.63 6.12
N TYR A 48 1.53 0.87 7.14
CA TYR A 48 1.48 2.12 7.88
C TYR A 48 2.06 3.28 7.03
N PRO A 49 1.42 4.47 7.04
CA PRO A 49 2.01 5.65 6.41
C PRO A 49 3.34 6.01 7.09
N ARG A 50 4.32 6.47 6.32
CA ARG A 50 5.63 6.88 6.87
C ARG A 50 5.56 8.13 7.73
N SER A 51 4.63 9.04 7.43
CA SER A 51 4.44 10.26 8.20
C SER A 51 3.66 9.96 9.48
N LYS A 52 4.24 10.28 10.64
CA LYS A 52 3.56 10.19 11.95
C LYS A 52 2.27 11.01 11.99
N TYR A 53 2.25 12.17 11.33
CA TYR A 53 1.06 13.03 11.27
C TYR A 53 -0.10 12.33 10.55
N GLN A 54 0.17 11.75 9.37
CA GLN A 54 -0.84 10.99 8.62
C GLN A 54 -1.30 9.76 9.41
N GLY A 55 -0.38 9.09 10.11
CA GLY A 55 -0.67 7.89 10.90
C GLY A 55 -1.56 8.09 12.13
N ASN A 56 -1.88 9.34 12.50
CA ASN A 56 -2.81 9.65 13.59
C ASN A 56 -4.23 9.96 13.09
N ILE A 57 -4.46 10.00 11.78
CA ILE A 57 -5.78 10.23 11.19
C ILE A 57 -6.61 8.95 11.27
N ASP A 58 -7.89 9.07 11.61
CA ASP A 58 -8.83 7.95 11.65
C ASP A 58 -9.00 7.32 10.25
N GLY A 59 -8.87 6.00 10.16
CA GLY A 59 -9.03 5.28 8.91
C GLY A 59 -10.47 5.29 8.39
N ALA A 60 -11.46 5.40 9.28
CA ALA A 60 -12.88 5.39 8.92
C ALA A 60 -13.26 6.56 7.99
N TYR A 61 -12.49 7.66 7.97
CA TYR A 61 -12.72 8.80 7.07
C TYR A 61 -12.44 8.49 5.60
N PHE A 62 -11.64 7.45 5.35
CA PHE A 62 -11.36 6.95 4.00
C PHE A 62 -12.20 5.72 3.66
N GLY A 63 -12.55 4.95 4.68
CA GLY A 63 -13.33 3.72 4.56
C GLY A 63 -12.52 2.53 4.06
N THR A 64 -13.15 1.36 4.16
CA THR A 64 -12.54 0.07 3.82
C THR A 64 -12.44 -0.19 2.32
N THR A 65 -13.27 0.47 1.52
CA THR A 65 -13.47 0.12 0.10
C THR A 65 -12.85 1.11 -0.89
N PHE A 66 -12.41 2.29 -0.45
CA PHE A 66 -11.96 3.36 -1.34
C PHE A 66 -10.89 2.93 -2.37
N PRO A 67 -9.77 2.28 -2.01
CA PRO A 67 -8.76 1.88 -3.00
C PRO A 67 -9.32 0.89 -4.04
N HIS A 68 -10.19 -0.01 -3.60
CA HIS A 68 -10.77 -1.04 -4.46
C HIS A 68 -11.70 -0.42 -5.49
N LEU A 69 -12.62 0.43 -5.05
CA LEU A 69 -13.53 1.16 -5.94
C LEU A 69 -12.77 2.09 -6.88
N PHE A 70 -11.74 2.78 -6.38
CA PHE A 70 -10.89 3.64 -7.21
C PHE A 70 -10.23 2.87 -8.36
N LEU A 71 -9.69 1.67 -8.09
CA LEU A 71 -9.03 0.84 -9.10
C LEU A 71 -10.02 0.11 -10.00
N MET A 72 -11.26 -0.13 -9.57
CA MET A 72 -12.34 -0.61 -10.43
C MET A 72 -12.75 0.46 -11.46
N THR A 73 -12.95 1.69 -11.00
CA THR A 73 -13.32 2.83 -11.87
C THR A 73 -12.20 3.21 -12.82
N TYR A 74 -10.93 3.13 -12.38
CA TYR A 74 -9.77 3.52 -13.17
C TYR A 74 -8.81 2.36 -13.42
N GLY A 75 -9.31 1.31 -14.09
CA GLY A 75 -8.56 0.07 -14.33
C GLY A 75 -7.19 0.27 -15.02
N HIS A 76 -7.04 1.27 -15.87
CA HIS A 76 -5.78 1.62 -16.53
C HIS A 76 -4.67 2.09 -15.58
N MET A 77 -4.99 2.42 -14.32
CA MET A 77 -4.02 2.77 -13.28
C MET A 77 -3.53 1.58 -12.46
N LYS A 78 -4.05 0.36 -12.70
CA LYS A 78 -3.55 -0.83 -12.02
C LYS A 78 -2.14 -1.15 -12.52
N PRO A 79 -1.13 -1.18 -11.63
CA PRO A 79 0.24 -1.50 -12.03
C PRO A 79 0.37 -2.99 -12.35
N GLN A 80 1.39 -3.34 -13.13
CA GLN A 80 1.79 -4.74 -13.26
C GLN A 80 2.34 -5.26 -11.93
N LYS A 81 2.02 -6.52 -11.61
CA LYS A 81 2.50 -7.19 -10.41
C LYS A 81 4.03 -7.23 -10.37
N ALA A 82 4.59 -7.19 -9.16
CA ALA A 82 6.04 -7.31 -9.00
C ALA A 82 6.53 -8.66 -9.56
N THR A 83 7.50 -8.61 -10.47
CA THR A 83 8.07 -9.80 -11.13
C THR A 83 9.12 -10.51 -10.27
N GLN A 84 9.64 -9.83 -9.25
CA GLN A 84 10.72 -10.31 -8.39
C GLN A 84 10.26 -10.40 -6.94
N SER A 85 10.72 -11.44 -6.26
CA SER A 85 10.60 -11.63 -4.82
C SER A 85 11.99 -11.67 -4.19
N TYR A 86 12.08 -11.32 -2.91
CA TYR A 86 13.33 -11.38 -2.17
C TYR A 86 13.78 -12.84 -2.04
N ILE A 87 15.01 -13.12 -2.48
CA ILE A 87 15.65 -14.43 -2.31
C ILE A 87 16.69 -14.27 -1.19
N PRO A 88 16.39 -14.73 0.04
CA PRO A 88 17.34 -14.62 1.14
C PRO A 88 18.57 -15.49 0.88
N ARG A 89 19.76 -14.92 1.11
CA ARG A 89 21.05 -15.59 0.93
C ARG A 89 21.97 -15.35 2.12
N VAL A 90 22.71 -16.39 2.51
CA VAL A 90 23.76 -16.33 3.54
C VAL A 90 25.02 -16.94 2.92
N PHE A 91 26.13 -16.19 2.91
CA PHE A 91 27.37 -16.54 2.20
C PHE A 91 27.16 -16.97 0.73
N GLY A 92 26.17 -16.36 0.04
CA GLY A 92 25.83 -16.65 -1.35
C GLY A 92 24.83 -17.81 -1.56
N TYR A 93 24.67 -18.69 -0.57
CA TYR A 93 23.74 -19.81 -0.61
C TYR A 93 22.30 -19.36 -0.32
N LYS A 94 21.35 -19.88 -1.10
CA LYS A 94 19.92 -19.65 -0.84
C LYS A 94 19.51 -20.39 0.44
N LEU A 95 18.72 -19.73 1.29
CA LEU A 95 18.13 -20.42 2.44
C LEU A 95 17.07 -21.42 1.98
N HIS A 96 17.07 -22.61 2.58
CA HIS A 96 16.02 -23.60 2.39
C HIS A 96 14.72 -23.11 3.05
N LYS A 97 13.57 -23.45 2.45
CA LYS A 97 12.28 -23.20 3.08
C LYS A 97 12.06 -24.26 4.18
N PRO A 98 11.58 -23.89 5.36
CA PRO A 98 11.23 -24.88 6.39
C PRO A 98 10.15 -25.85 5.91
#